data_AF-A0A150LGE7-F1
#
_entry.id   AF-A0A150LGE7-F1
#
_cell.length_a   1.000
_cell.length_b   1.000
_cell.length_c   1.000
_cell.angle_alpha   90.00
_cell.angle_beta   90.00
_cell.angle_gamma   90.00
#
_symmetry.space_group_name_H-M   'P 1'
#
loop_
_entity.id
_entity.type
_entity.pdbx_description
1 polymer ?
#
loop_
_entity_poly.entity_id
_entity_poly.type
_entity_poly.pdbx_seq_one_letter_code
_entity_poly.pdbx_strand_id
1 'polypeptide(L)' 'MFLLTIKLKKRIFSIFISLIVILLGISFFLYGLNTVKGFRGMGASLVGLIFTGIGLILVFSSILVIFFEERRKESS' A
#
# COMPACT_ATOMS: atom_id res chain seq x y z
N MET A 1 7.09 -8.73 9.06
CA MET A 1 6.16 -9.70 8.42
C MET A 1 6.00 -9.49 6.91
N PHE A 2 5.75 -8.28 6.41
CA PHE A 2 5.53 -8.03 4.97
C PHE A 2 6.67 -8.53 4.05
N LEU A 3 7.92 -8.23 4.40
CA LEU A 3 9.11 -8.71 3.67
C LEU A 3 9.25 -10.25 3.67
N LEU A 4 8.80 -10.92 4.73
CA LEU A 4 8.76 -12.39 4.83
C LEU A 4 7.69 -12.97 3.91
N THR A 5 6.53 -12.34 3.82
CA THR A 5 5.43 -12.73 2.91
C THR A 5 5.84 -12.63 1.45
N ILE A 6 6.63 -11.61 1.08
CA ILE A 6 7.21 -11.46 -0.27
C ILE A 6 8.19 -12.61 -0.57
N LYS A 7 9.05 -12.98 0.38
CA LYS A 7 10.03 -14.07 0.23
C LYS A 7 9.41 -15.46 0.07
N LEU A 8 8.21 -15.70 0.61
CA LEU A 8 7.56 -17.01 0.72
C LEU A 8 6.67 -17.41 -0.47
N LYS A 9 6.88 -16.84 -1.67
CA LYS A 9 6.01 -16.99 -2.86
C LYS A 9 4.54 -16.56 -2.65
N LYS A 10 4.18 -15.96 -1.51
CA LYS A 10 2.86 -15.34 -1.28
C LYS A 10 2.79 -13.92 -1.86
N ARG A 11 3.36 -13.73 -3.06
CA ARG A 11 3.43 -12.44 -3.79
C ARG A 11 2.06 -11.83 -4.01
N ILE A 12 1.09 -12.65 -4.40
CA ILE A 12 -0.32 -12.26 -4.56
C ILE A 12 -0.84 -11.67 -3.25
N PHE A 13 -0.60 -12.34 -2.12
CA PHE A 13 -1.04 -11.89 -0.80
C PHE A 13 -0.43 -10.54 -0.39
N SER A 14 0.84 -10.29 -0.75
CA SER A 14 1.51 -9.00 -0.52
C SER A 14 0.87 -7.85 -1.30
N ILE A 15 0.52 -8.11 -2.57
CA ILE A 15 -0.17 -7.13 -3.43
C ILE A 15 -1.58 -6.86 -2.89
N PHE A 16 -2.31 -7.90 -2.50
CA PHE A 16 -3.64 -7.78 -1.89
C PHE A 16 -3.62 -6.94 -0.60
N ILE A 17 -2.65 -7.17 0.30
CA ILE A 17 -2.50 -6.36 1.52
C ILE A 17 -2.24 -4.89 1.16
N SER A 18 -1.37 -4.63 0.18
CA SER A 18 -1.04 -3.27 -0.24
C SER A 18 -2.28 -2.56 -0.82
N LEU A 19 -3.07 -3.27 -1.63
CA LEU A 19 -4.34 -2.77 -2.17
C LEU A 19 -5.36 -2.43 -1.06
N ILE A 20 -5.49 -3.29 -0.04
CA ILE A 20 -6.39 -3.05 1.09
C ILE A 20 -5.98 -1.77 1.85
N VAL A 21 -4.67 -1.58 2.06
CA VAL A 21 -4.14 -0.39 2.73
C VAL A 21 -4.41 0.88 1.90
N ILE A 22 -4.28 0.81 0.58
CA ILE A 22 -4.62 1.92 -0.33
C ILE A 22 -6.12 2.23 -0.25
N LEU A 23 -6.98 1.21 -0.32
CA LEU A 23 -8.43 1.37 -0.23
C LEU A 23 -8.84 2.03 1.09
N LEU A 24 -8.29 1.56 2.21
CA LEU A 24 -8.52 2.17 3.53
C LEU A 24 -8.06 3.63 3.56
N GLY A 25 -6.89 3.93 2.99
CA GLY A 25 -6.38 5.30 2.89
C GLY A 25 -7.31 6.22 2.11
N ILE A 26 -7.77 5.78 0.94
CA ILE A 26 -8.71 6.54 0.09
C ILE A 26 -10.05 6.73 0.80
N SER A 27 -10.57 5.68 1.45
CA SER A 27 -11.82 5.78 2.22
C SER A 27 -11.72 6.79 3.37
N PHE A 28 -10.63 6.77 4.14
CA PHE A 28 -10.38 7.77 5.19
C PHE A 28 -10.20 9.18 4.63
N PHE A 29 -9.54 9.30 3.48
CA PHE A 29 -9.37 10.58 2.80
C PHE A 29 -10.70 11.20 2.38
N LEU A 30 -11.55 10.40 1.72
CA LEU A 30 -12.86 10.83 1.27
C LEU A 30 -13.81 11.07 2.44
N TYR A 31 -13.73 10.26 3.49
CA TYR A 31 -14.50 10.47 4.73
C TYR A 31 -14.13 11.79 5.42
N GLY A 32 -12.84 12.10 5.50
CA GLY A 32 -12.34 13.36 6.03
C GLY A 32 -12.74 14.59 5.20
N LEU A 33 -12.84 14.45 3.87
CA LEU A 33 -13.26 15.53 2.97
C LEU A 33 -14.78 15.75 2.95
N ASN A 34 -15.56 14.67 2.89
CA ASN A 34 -16.99 14.75 2.59
C ASN A 34 -17.88 14.65 3.82
N THR A 35 -17.46 13.95 4.87
CA THR A 35 -18.32 13.65 6.02
C THR A 35 -17.99 14.48 7.24
N VAL A 36 -16.70 14.73 7.51
CA VAL A 36 -16.26 15.48 8.69
C VAL A 36 -15.83 16.89 8.29
N LYS A 37 -16.50 17.93 8.78
CA LYS A 37 -16.16 19.33 8.46
C LYS A 37 -15.15 19.93 9.45
N GLY A 38 -14.37 20.91 8.98
CA GLY A 38 -13.41 21.64 9.79
C GLY A 38 -12.13 20.87 10.10
N PHE A 39 -11.43 21.26 11.17
CA PHE A 39 -10.08 20.77 11.50
C PHE A 39 -9.99 19.25 11.67
N ARG A 40 -11.06 18.61 12.16
CA ARG A 40 -11.15 17.14 12.30
C ARG A 40 -11.21 16.42 10.95
N GLY A 41 -11.87 17.02 9.96
CA GLY A 41 -11.91 16.51 8.59
C GLY A 41 -10.56 16.57 7.92
N MET A 42 -9.87 17.70 8.05
CA MET A 42 -8.48 17.85 7.60
C MET A 42 -7.56 16.79 8.21
N GLY A 43 -7.69 16.52 9.51
CA GLY A 43 -6.93 15.46 10.19
C GLY A 43 -7.20 14.07 9.62
N ALA A 44 -8.47 13.70 9.45
CA ALA A 44 -8.86 12.42 8.85
C ALA A 44 -8.37 12.28 7.40
N SER A 45 -8.41 13.37 6.62
CA SER A 45 -7.88 13.40 5.27
C SER A 45 -6.37 13.22 5.22
N LEU A 46 -5.62 13.92 6.08
CA LEU A 46 -4.17 13.75 6.20
C LEU A 46 -3.78 12.32 6.55
N VAL A 47 -4.48 11.70 7.51
CA VAL A 47 -4.28 10.30 7.86
C VAL A 47 -4.57 9.39 6.67
N GLY A 48 -5.67 9.60 5.95
CA GLY A 48 -5.99 8.86 4.73
C GLY A 48 -4.91 8.97 3.65
N LEU A 49 -4.34 10.15 3.45
CA LEU A 49 -3.22 10.40 2.54
C LEU A 49 -1.96 9.63 2.95
N ILE A 50 -1.62 9.62 4.24
CA ILE A 50 -0.47 8.86 4.76
C ILE A 50 -0.65 7.37 4.51
N PHE A 51 -1.82 6.81 4.81
CA PHE A 51 -2.12 5.40 4.56
C PHE A 51 -2.06 5.06 3.06
N THR A 52 -2.59 5.94 2.21
CA THR A 52 -2.52 5.78 0.75
C THR A 52 -1.06 5.77 0.27
N GLY A 53 -0.23 6.70 0.79
CA GLY A 53 1.19 6.77 0.47
C GLY A 53 1.98 5.53 0.90
N ILE A 54 1.74 5.03 2.12
CA ILE A 54 2.35 3.78 2.61
C ILE A 54 1.95 2.61 1.70
N GLY A 55 0.67 2.52 1.34
CA GLY A 55 0.18 1.50 0.42
C GLY A 55 0.89 1.52 -0.94
N LEU A 56 1.10 2.71 -1.52
CA LEU A 56 1.83 2.87 -2.78
C LEU A 56 3.30 2.44 -2.66
N ILE A 57 3.99 2.77 -1.56
CA ILE A 57 5.36 2.33 -1.32
C ILE A 57 5.45 0.80 -1.24
N LEU A 58 4.47 0.16 -0.59
CA LEU A 58 4.41 -1.31 -0.49
C LEU A 58 4.16 -1.98 -1.85
N VAL A 59 3.32 -1.39 -2.70
CA VAL A 59 3.13 -1.84 -4.09
C VAL A 59 4.45 -1.71 -4.86
N PHE A 60 5.09 -0.54 -4.79
CA PHE A 60 6.33 -0.28 -5.50
C PHE A 60 7.46 -1.23 -5.07
N SER A 61 7.62 -1.45 -3.76
CA SER A 61 8.56 -2.41 -3.23
C SER A 61 8.26 -3.84 -3.70
N SER A 62 6.98 -4.23 -3.75
CA SER A 62 6.58 -5.55 -4.25
C SER A 62 6.94 -5.73 -5.73
N ILE A 63 6.72 -4.70 -6.56
CA ILE A 63 7.09 -4.70 -7.99
C ILE A 63 8.60 -4.82 -8.16
N LEU A 64 9.39 -4.04 -7.42
CA LEU A 64 10.85 -4.11 -7.49
C LEU A 64 11.36 -5.51 -7.12
N VAL A 65 10.85 -6.10 -6.04
CA VAL A 65 11.25 -7.45 -5.66
C VAL A 65 10.87 -8.48 -6.73
N ILE A 66 9.69 -8.34 -7.34
CA ILE A 66 9.27 -9.20 -8.44
C ILE A 66 10.25 -9.10 -9.61
N PHE A 67 10.55 -7.88 -10.04
CA PHE A 67 11.45 -7.58 -11.14
C PHE A 67 12.87 -8.12 -10.90
N PHE A 68 13.45 -7.90 -9.72
CA PHE A 68 14.79 -8.39 -9.38
C PHE A 68 14.86 -9.92 -9.30
N GLU A 69 13.83 -10.59 -8.77
CA GLU A 69 13.82 -12.05 -8.68
C GLU A 69 13.65 -12.70 -10.06
N GLU A 70 12.92 -12.06 -10.97
CA GLU A 70 12.74 -12.51 -12.36
C GLU A 70 14.06 -12.41 -13.14
N ARG A 71 14.77 -11.28 -13.02
CA ARG A 71 16.11 -11.09 -13.60
C ARG A 71 17.15 -12.06 -13.03
N ARG A 72 17.02 -12.43 -11.75
CA ARG A 72 17.91 -13.42 -11.12
C ARG A 72 17.68 -14.85 -11.65
N LYS A 73 16.44 -15.19 -12.06
CA LYS A 73 16.13 -16.50 -12.66
C LYS A 73 16.57 -16.61 -14.12
N GLU A 74 16.59 -15.50 -14.86
CA GLU A 74 17.13 -15.48 -16.24
C GLU A 74 18.67 -15.59 -16.30
N SER A 75 19.35 -15.25 -15.21
CA SER A 75 20.81 -15.22 -15.13
C SER A 75 21.45 -16.48 -14.52
N SER A 76 20.65 -17.51 -14.21
CA SER A 76 21.09 -18.80 -13.64
C SER A 76 20.70 -19.95 -14.55
#